data_AF-A0A168MC08-F1
#
_entry.id   AF-A0A168MC08-F1
#
_cell.length_a   1.000
_cell.length_b   1.000
_cell.length_c   1.000
_cell.angle_alpha   90.00
_cell.angle_beta   90.00
_cell.angle_gamma   90.00
#
_symmetry.space_group_name_H-M   'P 1'
#
loop_
_entity.id
_entity.type
_entity.pdbx_description
1 polymer ?
#
loop_
_entity_poly.entity_id
_entity_poly.type
_entity_poly.pdbx_seq_one_letter_code
_entity_poly.pdbx_strand_id
1 'polypeptide(L)'
;MQFSTLNKELDAVCTNYDYGIVPGSVTVFARDSIAVVGKLELTLLEGIMVIIEISGEGSMVTSCTPLLNTPISPSSLKLVQDHLEYTFDTIDKLLMTISPIFAQRFLDKIQSSITLDPATASFDPLLPPPSTASVPYDQQAAPSSSGNDIFEWIH
;
A
#
# COMPACT_ATOMS: atom_id res chain seq x y z
N MET A 1 -1.27 -21.98 -27.66
CA MET A 1 -1.15 -20.52 -27.38
C MET A 1 -1.39 -20.19 -25.91
N GLN A 2 -2.32 -20.87 -25.21
CA GLN A 2 -2.64 -20.59 -23.80
C GLN A 2 -1.46 -20.83 -22.83
N PHE A 3 -0.65 -21.88 -23.04
CA PHE A 3 0.54 -22.13 -22.22
C PHE A 3 1.59 -21.01 -22.29
N SER A 4 1.74 -20.36 -23.45
CA SER A 4 2.64 -19.22 -23.62
C SER A 4 2.17 -18.01 -22.82
N THR A 5 0.85 -17.80 -22.73
CA THR A 5 0.24 -16.77 -21.88
C THR A 5 0.46 -17.08 -20.41
N LEU A 6 0.20 -18.31 -19.97
CA LEU A 6 0.43 -18.74 -18.59
C LEU A 6 1.89 -18.61 -18.17
N ASN A 7 2.83 -18.96 -19.06
CA ASN A 7 4.26 -18.79 -18.77
C ASN A 7 4.64 -17.30 -18.65
N LYS A 8 4.07 -16.44 -19.49
CA LYS A 8 4.25 -14.99 -19.39
C LYS A 8 3.66 -14.43 -18.09
N GLU A 9 2.53 -14.95 -17.65
CA GLU A 9 1.89 -14.57 -16.39
C GLU A 9 2.75 -14.99 -15.19
N LEU A 10 3.23 -16.23 -15.15
CA LEU A 10 4.16 -16.71 -14.13
C LEU A 10 5.43 -15.85 -14.04
N ASP A 11 6.01 -15.48 -15.19
CA ASP A 11 7.20 -14.61 -15.25
C ASP A 11 6.88 -13.17 -14.80
N ALA A 12 5.70 -12.67 -15.20
CA ALA A 12 5.20 -11.39 -14.74
C ALA A 12 4.99 -11.37 -13.22
N VAL A 13 4.56 -12.47 -12.60
CA VAL A 13 4.38 -12.57 -11.14
C VAL A 13 5.72 -12.41 -10.43
N CYS A 14 6.78 -13.05 -10.92
CA CYS A 14 8.12 -12.96 -10.35
C CYS A 14 8.63 -11.50 -10.29
N THR A 15 8.26 -10.68 -11.27
CA THR A 15 8.80 -9.30 -11.38
C THR A 15 7.83 -8.24 -10.86
N ASN A 16 6.52 -8.42 -11.06
CA ASN A 16 5.55 -7.39 -10.73
C ASN A 16 5.31 -7.29 -9.23
N TYR A 17 5.31 -8.40 -8.48
CA TYR A 17 4.85 -8.37 -7.09
C TYR A 17 5.94 -8.17 -6.04
N ASP A 18 7.20 -8.04 -6.47
CA ASP A 18 8.39 -7.91 -5.60
C ASP A 18 8.28 -6.75 -4.58
N TYR A 19 7.47 -5.71 -4.87
CA TYR A 19 7.22 -4.58 -3.96
C TYR A 19 6.33 -4.89 -2.75
N GLY A 20 5.53 -5.96 -2.81
CA GLY A 20 4.53 -6.32 -1.80
C GLY A 20 4.79 -7.66 -1.11
N ILE A 21 5.85 -8.36 -1.50
CA ILE A 21 6.28 -9.66 -0.98
C ILE A 21 7.76 -9.59 -0.60
N VAL A 22 8.32 -10.68 -0.08
CA VAL A 22 9.76 -10.76 0.15
C VAL A 22 10.47 -10.78 -1.21
N PRO A 23 11.39 -9.83 -1.49
CA PRO A 23 12.01 -9.71 -2.79
C PRO A 23 12.82 -10.95 -3.14
N GLY A 24 12.66 -11.44 -4.37
CA GLY A 24 13.31 -12.68 -4.82
C GLY A 24 12.82 -13.97 -4.16
N SER A 25 11.70 -13.94 -3.43
CA SER A 25 11.09 -15.15 -2.84
C SER A 25 10.23 -15.95 -3.81
N VAL A 26 9.85 -15.37 -4.96
CA VAL A 26 8.98 -16.04 -5.93
C VAL A 26 9.75 -17.13 -6.67
N THR A 27 9.26 -18.36 -6.58
CA THR A 27 9.85 -19.51 -7.26
C THR A 27 8.75 -20.32 -7.96
N VAL A 28 8.85 -20.45 -9.28
CA VAL A 28 7.97 -21.34 -10.05
C VAL A 28 8.54 -22.75 -9.99
N PHE A 29 7.82 -23.67 -9.35
CA PHE A 29 8.29 -25.05 -9.16
C PHE A 29 7.52 -26.08 -9.99
N ALA A 30 6.35 -25.74 -10.54
CA ALA A 30 5.64 -26.61 -11.47
C ALA A 30 5.06 -25.84 -12.65
N ARG A 31 5.18 -26.41 -13.85
CA ARG A 31 4.54 -25.93 -15.08
C ARG A 31 3.98 -27.13 -15.83
N ASP A 32 2.67 -27.21 -15.91
CA ASP A 32 1.96 -28.24 -16.66
C ASP A 32 1.42 -27.66 -17.97
N SER A 33 1.94 -28.14 -19.08
CA SER A 33 1.52 -27.70 -20.41
C SER A 33 0.24 -28.36 -20.92
N ILE A 34 -0.15 -29.49 -20.32
CA ILE A 34 -1.31 -30.28 -20.74
C ILE A 34 -2.56 -29.74 -20.04
N ALA A 35 -2.48 -29.53 -18.73
CA ALA A 35 -3.54 -28.95 -17.92
C ALA A 35 -3.57 -27.42 -18.00
N VAL A 36 -2.51 -26.78 -18.51
CA VAL A 36 -2.35 -25.32 -18.51
C VAL A 36 -2.45 -24.78 -17.08
N VAL A 37 -1.61 -25.38 -16.22
CA VAL A 37 -1.54 -25.08 -14.77
C VAL A 37 -0.10 -24.74 -14.42
N GLY A 38 0.11 -23.71 -13.62
CA GLY A 38 1.39 -23.31 -13.06
C GLY A 38 1.34 -23.29 -11.55
N LYS A 39 2.38 -23.77 -10.87
CA LYS A 39 2.51 -23.60 -9.43
C LYS A 39 3.74 -22.79 -9.10
N LEU A 40 3.54 -21.80 -8.25
CA LEU A 40 4.59 -20.95 -7.73
C LEU A 40 4.50 -20.87 -6.22
N GLU A 41 5.65 -20.71 -5.61
CA GLU A 41 5.82 -20.41 -4.21
C GLU A 41 6.22 -18.94 -4.08
N LEU A 42 5.69 -18.24 -3.09
CA LEU A 42 6.17 -16.91 -2.72
C LEU A 42 6.08 -16.71 -1.22
N THR A 43 6.84 -15.75 -0.70
CA THR A 43 6.83 -15.42 0.73
C THR A 43 6.24 -14.03 0.94
N LEU A 44 5.16 -13.96 1.71
CA LEU A 44 4.54 -12.71 2.13
C LEU A 44 5.44 -11.97 3.14
N LEU A 45 5.35 -10.64 3.15
CA LEU A 45 6.07 -9.80 4.13
C LEU A 45 5.65 -10.06 5.58
N GLU A 46 4.53 -10.75 5.77
CA GLU A 46 4.02 -11.21 7.05
C GLU A 46 4.74 -12.46 7.57
N GLY A 47 5.72 -12.99 6.82
CA GLY A 47 6.47 -14.17 7.21
C GLY A 47 5.77 -15.48 6.85
N ILE A 48 4.87 -15.46 5.88
CA ILE A 48 4.07 -16.64 5.51
C ILE A 48 4.44 -17.01 4.09
N MET A 49 4.95 -18.22 3.90
CA MET A 49 5.20 -18.80 2.60
C MET A 49 3.89 -19.41 2.07
N VAL A 50 3.51 -19.11 0.83
CA VAL A 50 2.29 -19.61 0.22
C VAL A 50 2.60 -20.25 -1.13
N ILE A 51 1.86 -21.31 -1.43
CA ILE A 51 1.90 -21.99 -2.72
C ILE A 51 0.64 -21.61 -3.47
N ILE A 52 0.81 -20.94 -4.60
CA ILE A 52 -0.27 -20.48 -5.47
C ILE A 52 -0.27 -21.33 -6.73
N GLU A 53 -1.44 -21.86 -7.05
CA GLU A 53 -1.73 -22.50 -8.33
C GLU A 53 -2.43 -21.48 -9.23
N ILE A 54 -1.89 -21.29 -10.44
CA ILE A 54 -2.45 -20.46 -11.49
C ILE A 54 -2.93 -21.38 -12.60
N SER A 55 -4.19 -21.25 -12.99
CA SER A 55 -4.83 -22.04 -14.03
C SER A 55 -5.70 -21.13 -14.90
N GLY A 56 -6.20 -21.64 -16.02
CA GLY A 56 -7.13 -20.87 -16.86
C GLY A 56 -8.43 -20.42 -16.17
N GLU A 57 -8.80 -21.06 -15.06
CA GLU A 57 -9.97 -20.72 -14.23
C GLU A 57 -9.69 -19.65 -13.18
N GLY A 58 -8.43 -19.31 -12.93
CA GLY A 58 -8.04 -18.33 -11.91
C GLY A 58 -6.82 -18.75 -11.10
N SER A 59 -6.67 -18.16 -9.92
CA SER A 59 -5.55 -18.40 -9.01
C SER A 59 -6.06 -18.81 -7.63
N MET A 60 -5.44 -19.81 -7.03
CA MET A 60 -5.81 -20.27 -5.68
C MET A 60 -4.59 -20.59 -4.83
N VAL A 61 -4.72 -20.44 -3.51
CA VAL A 61 -3.70 -20.89 -2.56
C VAL A 61 -3.92 -22.36 -2.26
N THR A 62 -2.94 -23.20 -2.57
CA THR A 62 -3.00 -24.64 -2.31
C THR A 62 -2.37 -25.02 -0.97
N SER A 63 -1.45 -24.21 -0.46
CA SER A 63 -0.79 -24.44 0.83
C SER A 63 -0.21 -23.15 1.39
N CYS A 64 -0.11 -23.07 2.71
CA CYS A 64 0.57 -21.99 3.42
C CYS A 64 1.44 -22.53 4.56
N THR A 65 2.65 -21.99 4.71
CA THR A 65 3.63 -22.39 5.72
C THR A 65 4.14 -21.15 6.47
N PRO A 66 3.95 -21.06 7.79
CA PRO A 66 4.51 -19.97 8.59
C PRO A 66 6.04 -20.12 8.71
N LEU A 67 6.79 -19.05 8.44
CA LEU A 67 8.23 -18.98 8.67
C LEU A 67 8.53 -18.60 10.14
N LEU A 68 9.21 -19.49 10.85
CA LEU A 68 9.52 -19.34 12.29
C LEU A 68 10.45 -18.16 12.61
N ASN A 69 11.14 -17.61 11.60
CA ASN A 69 12.15 -16.57 11.78
C ASN A 69 11.60 -15.14 11.70
N THR A 70 10.30 -14.99 11.47
CA THR A 70 9.63 -13.70 11.29
C THR A 70 8.46 -13.57 12.28
N PRO A 71 8.21 -12.38 12.85
CA PRO A 71 7.07 -12.16 13.73
C PRO A 71 5.77 -12.27 12.93
N ILE A 72 5.25 -13.48 12.83
CA ILE A 72 3.98 -13.75 12.15
C ILE A 72 2.83 -13.22 12.99
N SER A 73 1.99 -12.41 12.36
CA SER A 73 0.69 -12.07 12.90
C SER A 73 -0.21 -13.32 12.83
N PRO A 74 -0.70 -13.86 13.96
CA PRO A 74 -1.59 -15.02 13.95
C PRO A 74 -2.90 -14.72 13.20
N SER A 75 -3.30 -13.45 13.12
CA SER A 75 -4.45 -12.99 12.33
C SER A 75 -4.22 -13.18 10.84
N SER A 76 -3.04 -12.83 10.34
CA SER A 76 -2.67 -13.01 8.93
C SER A 76 -2.61 -14.48 8.55
N LEU A 77 -1.99 -15.31 9.40
CA LEU A 77 -1.93 -16.76 9.16
C LEU A 77 -3.32 -17.38 9.11
N LYS A 78 -4.22 -17.00 10.04
CA LYS A 78 -5.62 -17.45 9.99
C LYS A 78 -6.33 -16.98 8.73
N LEU A 79 -6.07 -15.76 8.28
CA LEU A 79 -6.69 -15.21 7.08
C LEU A 79 -6.28 -16.02 5.84
N VAL A 80 -5.00 -16.34 5.69
CA VAL A 80 -4.53 -17.20 4.59
C VAL A 80 -5.17 -18.60 4.69
N GLN A 81 -5.24 -19.17 5.89
CA GLN A 81 -5.86 -20.48 6.11
C GLN A 81 -7.35 -20.50 5.77
N ASP A 82 -8.09 -19.43 6.08
CA ASP A 82 -9.52 -19.30 5.79
C ASP A 82 -9.81 -19.22 4.28
N HIS A 83 -8.84 -18.74 3.50
CA HIS A 83 -8.91 -18.60 2.04
C HIS A 83 -8.10 -19.68 1.29
N LEU A 84 -7.71 -20.77 1.98
CA LEU A 84 -7.12 -21.93 1.32
C LEU A 84 -8.14 -22.57 0.38
N GLU A 85 -7.66 -23.02 -0.78
CA GLU A 85 -8.48 -23.68 -1.82
C GLU A 85 -9.60 -22.78 -2.38
N TYR A 86 -9.56 -21.47 -2.10
CA TYR A 86 -10.47 -20.51 -2.70
C TYR A 86 -9.90 -19.99 -4.02
N THR A 87 -10.69 -20.11 -5.08
CA THR A 87 -10.32 -19.62 -6.42
C THR A 87 -10.66 -18.15 -6.57
N PHE A 88 -9.65 -17.35 -6.92
CA PHE A 88 -9.77 -15.94 -7.24
C PHE A 88 -9.60 -15.71 -8.74
N ASP A 89 -10.27 -14.67 -9.26
CA ASP A 89 -10.13 -14.27 -10.67
C ASP A 89 -8.70 -13.86 -11.05
N THR A 90 -7.93 -13.30 -10.10
CA THR A 90 -6.61 -12.71 -10.37
C THR A 90 -5.72 -12.82 -9.13
N ILE A 91 -4.41 -12.93 -9.36
CA ILE A 91 -3.38 -12.98 -8.32
C ILE A 91 -3.39 -11.73 -7.45
N ASP A 92 -3.62 -10.55 -8.03
CA ASP A 92 -3.76 -9.30 -7.27
C ASP A 92 -4.87 -9.39 -6.21
N LYS A 93 -6.03 -9.92 -6.60
CA LYS A 93 -7.19 -10.10 -5.71
C LYS A 93 -6.85 -11.08 -4.58
N LEU A 94 -6.23 -12.21 -4.95
CA LEU A 94 -5.76 -13.21 -3.99
C LEU A 94 -4.78 -12.58 -2.99
N LEU A 95 -3.74 -11.89 -3.47
CA LEU A 95 -2.70 -11.28 -2.64
C LEU A 95 -3.26 -10.15 -1.76
N MET A 96 -4.17 -9.32 -2.28
CA MET A 96 -4.84 -8.29 -1.48
C MET A 96 -5.70 -8.88 -0.37
N THR A 97 -6.31 -10.04 -0.60
CA THR A 97 -7.10 -10.72 0.43
C THR A 97 -6.17 -11.35 1.46
N ILE A 98 -5.24 -12.23 1.04
CA ILE A 98 -4.42 -13.02 1.96
C ILE A 98 -3.32 -12.21 2.67
N SER A 99 -2.95 -11.05 2.12
CA SER A 99 -1.88 -10.20 2.64
C SER A 99 -2.31 -8.73 2.77
N PRO A 100 -2.72 -8.28 3.97
CA PRO A 100 -2.99 -6.87 4.24
C PRO A 100 -1.77 -5.97 4.03
N ILE A 101 -0.54 -6.47 4.23
CA ILE A 101 0.68 -5.69 3.94
C ILE A 101 0.82 -5.47 2.43
N PHE A 102 0.60 -6.52 1.63
CA PHE A 102 0.57 -6.41 0.18
C PHE A 102 -0.49 -5.40 -0.27
N ALA A 103 -1.71 -5.48 0.26
CA ALA A 103 -2.79 -4.56 -0.07
C ALA A 103 -2.43 -3.10 0.21
N GLN A 104 -1.78 -2.82 1.35
CA GLN A 104 -1.30 -1.47 1.67
C GLN A 104 -0.25 -0.99 0.67
N ARG A 105 0.73 -1.83 0.33
CA ARG A 105 1.78 -1.49 -0.65
C ARG A 105 1.21 -1.27 -2.05
N PHE A 106 0.22 -2.05 -2.44
CA PHE A 106 -0.49 -1.88 -3.70
C PHE A 106 -1.21 -0.52 -3.75
N LEU A 107 -1.92 -0.14 -2.67
CA LEU A 107 -2.58 1.16 -2.57
C LEU A 107 -1.58 2.32 -2.58
N ASP A 108 -0.48 2.21 -1.83
CA ASP A 108 0.59 3.21 -1.79
C ASP A 108 1.23 3.43 -3.17
N LYS A 109 1.43 2.34 -3.94
CA LYS A 109 1.91 2.40 -5.33
C LYS A 109 0.93 3.13 -6.24
N ILE A 110 -0.37 2.84 -6.12
CA ILE A 110 -1.42 3.53 -6.88
C ILE A 110 -1.44 5.02 -6.52
N GLN A 111 -1.43 5.37 -5.24
CA GLN A 111 -1.43 6.76 -4.79
C GLN A 111 -0.20 7.52 -5.28
N SER A 112 0.99 6.92 -5.17
CA SER A 112 2.24 7.50 -5.66
C SER A 112 2.22 7.74 -7.18
N SER A 113 1.57 6.87 -7.95
CA SER A 113 1.39 7.06 -9.39
C SER A 113 0.40 8.18 -9.75
N ILE A 114 -0.57 8.47 -8.86
CA ILE A 114 -1.54 9.56 -9.02
C ILE A 114 -0.95 10.91 -8.60
N THR A 115 -0.04 10.94 -7.62
CA THR A 115 0.57 12.18 -7.10
C THR A 115 1.65 12.79 -8.01
N LEU A 116 2.02 12.15 -9.12
CA LEU A 116 3.05 12.64 -10.05
C LEU A 116 2.56 13.66 -11.10
N ASP A 117 1.37 14.28 -10.92
CA ASP A 117 1.02 15.52 -11.62
C ASP A 117 0.52 16.64 -10.65
N PRO A 118 1.45 17.37 -10.00
CA PRO A 118 1.16 18.69 -9.46
C PRO A 118 1.41 19.82 -10.49
N ALA A 119 1.39 19.54 -11.80
CA ALA A 119 1.75 20.52 -12.84
C ALA A 119 0.56 21.08 -13.63
N THR A 120 -0.68 20.76 -13.25
CA THR A 120 -1.86 21.37 -13.89
C THR A 120 -3.02 21.72 -12.94
N ALA A 121 -2.73 21.98 -11.66
CA ALA A 121 -3.65 22.73 -10.80
C ALA A 121 -3.12 24.16 -10.67
N SER A 122 -3.37 24.96 -11.71
CA SER A 122 -3.29 26.42 -11.63
C SER A 122 -4.25 26.89 -10.53
N PHE A 123 -3.74 26.98 -9.30
CA PHE A 123 -4.29 27.86 -8.30
C PHE A 123 -4.04 29.29 -8.81
N ASP A 124 -5.09 29.89 -9.36
CA ASP A 124 -5.19 31.35 -9.47
C ASP A 124 -5.86 31.87 -8.20
N PRO A 125 -5.08 32.41 -7.25
CA PRO A 125 -5.53 33.49 -6.42
C PRO A 125 -4.80 34.75 -6.89
N LEU A 126 -5.33 35.41 -7.92
CA LEU A 126 -5.14 36.85 -8.12
C LEU A 126 -5.65 37.61 -6.90
N LEU A 127 -4.81 37.75 -5.88
CA LEU A 127 -4.94 38.79 -4.86
C LEU A 127 -3.53 39.19 -4.40
N PRO A 128 -3.06 40.40 -4.76
CA PRO A 128 -1.72 40.86 -4.38
C PRO A 128 -1.64 41.13 -2.87
N PRO A 129 -0.44 40.99 -2.26
CA PRO A 129 -0.21 41.37 -0.88
C PRO A 129 -0.33 42.90 -0.70
N PRO A 130 -0.75 43.37 0.50
CA PRO A 130 -0.87 44.80 0.77
C PRO A 130 0.52 45.45 0.88
N SER A 131 0.83 46.35 -0.05
CA SER A 131 1.98 47.24 0.06
C SER A 131 1.63 48.46 0.92
N THR A 132 2.51 48.67 1.89
CA THR A 132 2.65 49.75 2.85
C THR A 132 2.49 51.16 2.26
N ALA A 133 1.64 52.00 2.86
CA ALA A 133 1.78 53.46 2.81
C ALA A 133 1.02 54.16 3.95
N SER A 134 1.82 54.66 4.91
CA SER A 134 1.75 56.00 5.52
C SER A 134 0.43 56.56 6.08
N VAL A 135 0.49 56.80 7.39
CA VAL A 135 -0.38 57.61 8.26
C VAL A 135 -0.72 58.99 7.66
N PRO A 136 -1.89 59.55 8.00
CA PRO A 136 -1.84 60.82 8.73
C PRO A 136 -2.72 60.86 10.00
N TYR A 137 -2.22 61.65 10.95
CA TYR A 137 -2.77 62.07 12.24
C TYR A 137 -4.15 62.75 12.12
N ASP A 138 -5.08 62.44 13.06
CA ASP A 138 -5.82 63.41 13.92
C ASP A 138 -6.70 62.59 14.91
N GLN A 139 -6.27 62.43 16.16
CA GLN A 139 -6.77 63.16 17.34
C GLN A 139 -8.12 62.65 17.88
N GLN A 140 -8.12 61.95 19.04
CA GLN A 140 -8.66 62.48 20.31
C GLN A 140 -8.64 61.44 21.47
N ALA A 141 -8.13 61.90 22.61
CA ALA A 141 -8.45 61.54 24.01
C ALA A 141 -7.94 60.21 24.64
N ALA A 142 -6.85 60.34 25.42
CA ALA A 142 -6.53 59.55 26.62
C ALA A 142 -7.52 59.92 27.79
N PRO A 143 -7.55 59.28 28.99
CA PRO A 143 -6.36 58.81 29.72
C PRO A 143 -6.45 57.53 30.61
N SER A 144 -5.26 56.91 30.78
CA SER A 144 -4.66 56.37 32.02
C SER A 144 -5.37 55.35 32.92
N SER A 145 -4.72 54.18 33.13
CA SER A 145 -4.18 53.67 34.43
C SER A 145 -3.73 52.21 34.23
N SER A 146 -2.43 51.90 34.21
CA SER A 146 -1.57 51.58 35.38
C SER A 146 -2.04 50.38 36.19
N GLY A 147 -1.25 49.29 36.22
CA GLY A 147 -1.35 48.30 37.30
C GLY A 147 -0.85 46.88 36.99
N ASN A 148 0.45 46.66 37.19
CA ASN A 148 1.13 45.52 37.85
C ASN A 148 0.79 44.05 37.55
N ASP A 149 1.87 43.32 37.25
CA ASP A 149 2.34 42.04 37.82
C ASP A 149 1.56 41.41 38.99
N ILE A 150 1.69 40.07 39.05
CA ILE A 150 1.42 39.11 40.16
C ILE A 150 0.09 38.34 40.06
N PHE A 151 0.21 37.04 39.76
CA PHE A 151 -0.55 35.92 40.34
C PHE A 151 0.27 34.65 40.02
N GLU A 152 1.21 34.23 40.88
CA GLU A 152 1.05 33.48 42.14
C GLU A 152 0.26 32.17 42.04
N TRP A 153 0.84 31.16 42.68
CA TRP A 153 0.52 29.73 42.77
C TRP A 153 -0.97 29.41 42.98
N ILE A 154 -1.42 28.21 42.60
CA ILE A 154 -1.91 27.09 43.44
C ILE A 154 -2.57 26.11 42.42
N HIS A 155 -2.36 24.79 42.39
CA HIS A 155 -2.48 23.78 43.44
C HIS A 155 -1.75 22.48 43.07
#